data_AF-A0A8J2JU32-F1
#
_entry.id   AF-A0A8J2JU32-F1
#
_cell.length_a   1.000
_cell.length_b   1.000
_cell.length_c   1.000
_cell.angle_alpha   90.00
_cell.angle_beta   90.00
_cell.angle_gamma   90.00
#
_symmetry.space_group_name_H-M   'P 1'
#
loop_
_entity.id
_entity.type
_entity.pdbx_description
1 polymer ?
#
loop_
_entity_poly.entity_id
_entity_poly.type
_entity_poly.pdbx_seq_one_letter_code
_entity_poly.pdbx_strand_id
1 'polypeptide(L)'
;MTKEQTHGKEHPYLFSQCQAIHARCLLPCQDTPLMKTTYTAEVSTSRELTVLMSALQVGEPKPSADPLYLTHESNQNIAIPSYLIAIVAGNIQIRSGIRA
;
A
#
# COMPACT_ATOMS: atom_id res chain seq x y z
N MET A 1 7.52 -9.36 6.76
CA MET A 1 8.61 -10.29 6.37
C MET A 1 9.93 -9.63 6.73
N THR A 2 10.85 -10.37 7.35
CA THR A 2 12.20 -9.85 7.62
C THR A 2 12.98 -9.74 6.31
N LYS A 3 14.08 -8.99 6.31
CA LYS A 3 14.90 -8.81 5.09
C LYS A 3 15.41 -10.14 4.54
N GLU A 4 15.73 -11.11 5.41
CA GLU A 4 16.21 -12.44 5.04
C GLU A 4 15.17 -13.24 4.25
N GLN A 5 13.89 -12.88 4.33
CA GLN A 5 12.80 -13.53 3.61
C GLN A 5 12.52 -12.87 2.25
N THR A 6 13.13 -11.71 1.94
CA THR A 6 12.95 -11.01 0.66
C THR A 6 13.97 -11.50 -0.37
N HIS A 7 13.76 -11.18 -1.66
CA HIS A 7 14.71 -11.53 -2.71
C HIS A 7 16.06 -10.79 -2.54
N GLY A 8 16.00 -9.49 -2.26
CA GLY A 8 17.18 -8.63 -2.14
C GLY A 8 17.97 -8.80 -0.84
N LYS A 9 17.41 -9.42 0.22
CA LYS A 9 18.06 -9.63 1.53
C LYS A 9 18.49 -8.37 2.31
N GLU A 10 18.29 -7.19 1.75
CA GLU A 10 18.70 -5.90 2.33
C GLU A 10 17.56 -5.21 3.08
N HIS A 11 16.34 -5.27 2.55
CA HIS A 11 15.19 -4.54 3.06
C HIS A 11 14.05 -5.47 3.49
N PRO A 12 13.27 -5.10 4.53
CA PRO A 12 12.06 -5.83 4.90
C PRO A 12 10.96 -5.65 3.85
N TYR A 13 9.90 -6.47 3.98
CA TYR A 13 8.74 -6.40 3.10
C TYR A 13 7.44 -6.60 3.87
N LEU A 14 6.40 -5.87 3.49
CA LEU A 14 5.05 -5.96 4.02
C LEU A 14 4.07 -6.05 2.87
N PHE A 15 3.06 -6.90 3.00
CA PHE A 15 1.87 -6.91 2.15
C PHE A 15 0.65 -7.29 2.98
N SER A 16 -0.54 -6.83 2.57
CA SER A 16 -1.81 -7.26 3.15
C SER A 16 -2.53 -8.26 2.26
N GLN A 17 -3.38 -9.08 2.89
CA GLN A 17 -4.34 -9.96 2.21
C GLN A 17 -5.66 -9.89 2.97
N CYS A 18 -6.54 -8.98 2.53
CA CYS A 18 -7.77 -8.66 3.27
C CYS A 18 -8.92 -9.63 2.99
N GLN A 19 -8.91 -10.37 1.86
CA GLN A 19 -9.95 -11.36 1.59
C GLN A 19 -9.78 -12.60 2.48
N ALA A 20 -10.85 -13.13 3.10
CA ALA A 20 -12.25 -12.67 2.99
C ALA A 20 -12.65 -11.56 3.98
N ILE A 21 -12.10 -11.57 5.20
CA ILE A 21 -12.54 -10.73 6.33
C ILE A 21 -11.36 -10.26 7.20
N HIS A 22 -10.20 -10.04 6.60
CA HIS A 22 -9.00 -9.60 7.32
C HIS A 22 -8.79 -8.08 7.25
N ALA A 23 -9.65 -7.34 6.54
CA ALA A 23 -9.56 -5.88 6.55
C ALA A 23 -9.75 -5.31 7.97
N ARG A 24 -10.58 -5.97 8.79
CA ARG A 24 -10.76 -5.65 10.23
C ARG A 24 -9.49 -5.78 11.08
N CYS A 25 -8.48 -6.52 10.60
CA CYS A 25 -7.18 -6.64 11.28
C CYS A 25 -6.22 -5.50 10.89
N LEU A 26 -6.48 -4.83 9.77
CA LEU A 26 -5.70 -3.71 9.27
C LEU A 26 -6.25 -2.37 9.78
N LEU A 27 -7.58 -2.21 9.78
CA LEU A 27 -8.25 -1.01 10.26
C LEU A 27 -9.66 -1.32 10.80
N PRO A 28 -10.19 -0.51 11.74
CA PRO A 28 -11.58 -0.63 12.17
C PRO A 28 -12.52 -0.30 11.00
N CYS A 29 -13.32 -1.27 10.56
CA CYS A 29 -14.27 -1.09 9.46
C CYS A 29 -15.48 -2.02 9.57
N GLN A 30 -16.53 -1.71 8.82
CA GLN A 30 -17.64 -2.63 8.55
C GLN A 30 -17.18 -3.67 7.52
N ASP A 31 -16.51 -4.70 7.99
CA ASP A 31 -15.81 -5.67 7.14
C ASP A 31 -16.75 -6.73 6.55
N THR A 32 -17.54 -6.29 5.56
CA THR A 32 -18.54 -7.06 4.82
C THR A 32 -18.52 -6.66 3.34
N PRO A 33 -18.70 -7.61 2.39
CA PRO A 33 -18.74 -7.30 0.96
C PRO A 33 -19.93 -6.43 0.54
N LEU A 34 -20.96 -6.31 1.39
CA LEU A 34 -22.16 -5.53 1.12
C LEU A 34 -21.94 -4.01 1.22
N MET A 35 -20.93 -3.59 2.00
CA MET A 35 -20.58 -2.17 2.14
C MET A 35 -19.43 -1.84 1.22
N LYS A 36 -19.58 -0.77 0.42
CA LYS A 36 -18.53 -0.27 -0.48
C LYS A 36 -18.18 1.16 -0.09
N THR A 37 -16.90 1.49 -0.13
CA THR A 37 -16.38 2.79 0.29
C THR A 37 -15.22 3.20 -0.60
N THR A 38 -15.11 4.50 -0.90
CA THR A 38 -13.91 5.10 -1.47
C THR A 38 -12.91 5.36 -0.34
N TYR A 39 -11.62 5.46 -0.64
CA TYR A 39 -10.65 5.82 0.40
C TYR A 39 -9.49 6.63 -0.16
N THR A 40 -8.95 7.49 0.69
CA THR A 40 -7.62 8.06 0.53
C THR A 40 -6.71 7.48 1.61
N ALA A 41 -5.41 7.43 1.31
CA ALA A 41 -4.43 6.94 2.26
C ALA A 41 -3.12 7.72 2.11
N GLU A 42 -2.55 8.06 3.25
CA GLU A 42 -1.19 8.57 3.38
C GLU A 42 -0.38 7.56 4.19
N VAL A 43 0.70 7.05 3.61
CA VAL A 43 1.55 6.04 4.25
C VAL A 43 2.99 6.53 4.24
N SER A 44 3.56 6.71 5.43
CA SER A 44 4.98 7.04 5.58
C SER A 44 5.83 5.77 5.69
N THR A 45 6.92 5.71 4.94
CA THR A 45 7.92 4.62 4.98
C THR A 45 9.34 5.19 4.85
N SER A 46 10.37 4.40 5.17
CA SER A 46 11.76 4.82 4.94
C SER A 46 12.01 5.05 3.44
N ARG A 47 12.91 5.98 3.12
CA ARG A 47 13.18 6.44 1.74
C ARG A 47 13.54 5.34 0.74
N GLU A 48 14.05 4.21 1.22
CA GLU A 48 14.49 3.08 0.39
C GLU A 48 13.33 2.16 -0.03
N LEU A 49 12.13 2.37 0.53
CA LEU A 49 10.96 1.53 0.29
C LEU A 49 9.90 2.30 -0.51
N THR A 50 9.21 1.56 -1.38
CA THR A 50 8.06 2.04 -2.15
C THR A 50 6.80 1.48 -1.53
N VAL A 51 5.77 2.32 -1.39
CA VAL A 51 4.41 1.88 -1.02
C VAL A 51 3.53 1.88 -2.27
N LEU A 52 2.78 0.79 -2.45
CA LEU A 52 1.67 0.72 -3.39
C LEU A 52 0.41 0.28 -2.64
N MET A 53 -0.73 0.75 -3.10
CA MET A 53 -2.04 0.37 -2.57
C MET A 53 -2.99 -0.01 -3.71
N SER A 54 -4.13 -0.59 -3.36
CA SER A 54 -5.28 -0.80 -4.27
C SER A 54 -5.99 0.52 -4.63
N ALA A 55 -5.22 1.53 -5.03
CA ALA A 55 -5.63 2.92 -5.28
C ALA A 55 -4.68 3.57 -6.29
N LEU A 56 -5.10 4.69 -6.89
CA LEU A 56 -4.22 5.47 -7.76
C LEU A 56 -3.24 6.28 -6.93
N GLN A 57 -1.96 6.24 -7.27
CA GLN A 57 -0.94 7.09 -6.63
C GLN A 57 -1.20 8.57 -6.96
N VAL A 58 -1.07 9.44 -5.96
CA VAL A 58 -1.25 10.88 -6.11
C VAL A 58 0.12 11.57 -6.13
N GLY A 59 0.61 11.85 -7.34
CA GLY A 59 1.90 12.51 -7.53
C GLY A 59 3.10 11.71 -7.00
N GLU A 60 4.22 12.40 -6.81
CA GLU A 60 5.45 11.83 -6.26
C GLU A 60 5.41 11.80 -4.72
N PRO A 61 6.08 10.83 -4.06
CA PRO A 61 6.18 10.78 -2.61
C PRO A 61 6.82 12.05 -2.04
N LYS A 62 6.27 12.56 -0.94
CA LYS A 62 6.69 13.81 -0.31
C LYS A 62 7.51 13.51 0.95
N PRO A 63 8.48 14.35 1.36
CA PRO A 63 9.11 14.21 2.67
C PRO A 63 8.08 14.22 3.79
N SER A 64 8.21 13.30 4.75
CA SER A 64 7.41 13.33 5.98
C SER A 64 7.97 14.37 6.96
N ALA A 65 7.38 14.45 8.16
CA ALA A 65 7.90 15.29 9.25
C ALA A 65 9.32 14.86 9.67
N ASP A 66 9.59 13.55 9.66
CA ASP A 66 10.94 13.01 9.76
C ASP A 66 11.57 12.95 8.36
N PRO A 67 12.70 13.64 8.12
CA PRO A 67 13.36 13.64 6.82
C PRO A 67 13.87 12.26 6.38
N LEU A 68 13.95 11.25 7.26
CA LEU A 68 14.28 9.86 6.89
C LEU A 68 13.14 9.10 6.20
N TYR A 69 11.93 9.66 6.21
CA TYR A 69 10.73 9.03 5.68
C TYR A 69 10.13 9.80 4.50
N LEU A 70 9.48 9.07 3.59
CA LEU A 70 8.62 9.60 2.53
C LEU A 70 7.18 9.19 2.80
N THR A 71 6.25 10.12 2.57
CA THR A 71 4.82 9.88 2.60
C THR A 71 4.31 9.67 1.18
N HIS A 72 3.74 8.49 0.95
CA HIS A 72 3.07 8.11 -0.27
C HIS A 72 1.57 8.38 -0.12
N GLU A 73 1.01 9.11 -1.08
CA GLU A 73 -0.41 9.44 -1.10
C GLU A 73 -1.11 8.61 -2.18
N SER A 74 -2.28 8.07 -1.87
CA SER A 74 -3.08 7.28 -2.80
C SER A 74 -4.57 7.57 -2.66
N ASN A 75 -5.29 7.53 -3.77
CA ASN A 75 -6.71 7.80 -3.85
C ASN A 75 -7.47 6.72 -4.66
N GLN A 76 -8.43 6.06 -4.02
CA GLN A 76 -9.38 5.13 -4.63
C GLN A 76 -10.75 5.80 -4.75
N ASN A 77 -11.00 6.39 -5.93
CA ASN A 77 -12.24 7.10 -6.22
C ASN A 77 -13.42 6.19 -6.60
N ILE A 78 -13.18 4.88 -6.79
CA ILE A 78 -14.24 3.91 -7.07
C ILE A 78 -14.58 3.19 -5.77
N ALA A 79 -15.85 3.18 -5.37
CA ALA A 79 -16.28 2.52 -4.13
C ALA A 79 -16.05 1.00 -4.22
N ILE A 80 -15.25 0.47 -3.31
CA ILE A 80 -14.88 -0.95 -3.23
C ILE A 80 -15.23 -1.54 -1.85
N PRO A 81 -15.50 -2.86 -1.77
CA PRO A 81 -15.62 -3.53 -0.48
C PRO A 81 -14.29 -3.59 0.27
N SER A 82 -14.35 -3.65 1.61
CA SER A 82 -13.19 -3.63 2.52
C SER A 82 -12.11 -4.67 2.18
N TYR A 83 -12.51 -5.86 1.75
CA TYR A 83 -11.59 -6.95 1.42
C TYR A 83 -10.68 -6.66 0.21
N LEU A 84 -11.00 -5.64 -0.59
CA LEU A 84 -10.17 -5.18 -1.71
C LEU A 84 -9.15 -4.10 -1.32
N ILE A 85 -9.17 -3.61 -0.07
CA ILE A 85 -8.11 -2.73 0.43
C ILE A 85 -6.82 -3.56 0.52
N ALA A 86 -5.84 -3.20 -0.30
CA ALA A 86 -4.52 -3.81 -0.31
C ALA A 86 -3.44 -2.75 -0.10
N ILE A 87 -2.39 -3.13 0.61
CA ILE A 87 -1.16 -2.36 0.78
C ILE A 87 0.03 -3.27 0.62
N VAL A 88 1.09 -2.75 0.00
CA VAL A 88 2.40 -3.37 -0.07
C VAL A 88 3.47 -2.32 0.15
N ALA A 89 4.50 -2.65 0.93
CA ALA A 89 5.64 -1.78 1.20
C ALA A 89 6.94 -2.60 1.17
N GLY A 90 7.91 -2.16 0.37
CA GLY A 90 9.19 -2.83 0.24
C GLY A 90 10.07 -2.21 -0.83
N ASN A 91 11.24 -2.81 -1.09
CA ASN A 91 12.08 -2.43 -2.22
C ASN A 91 11.45 -2.98 -3.52
N ILE A 92 10.63 -2.16 -4.19
CA ILE A 92 9.83 -2.53 -5.35
C ILE A 92 10.29 -1.70 -6.55
N GLN A 93 10.64 -2.37 -7.64
CA GLN A 93 10.96 -1.74 -8.92
C GLN A 93 9.76 -1.79 -9.85
N ILE A 94 9.39 -0.64 -10.42
CA ILE A 94 8.32 -0.54 -11.41
C ILE A 94 8.96 -0.45 -12.78
N ARG A 95 8.62 -1.39 -13.66
CA ARG A 95 9.02 -1.36 -15.07
C ARG A 95 7.78 -1.26 -15.93
N SER A 96 7.57 -0.10 -16.55
CA SER A 96 6.55 0.05 -17.59
C SER A 96 7.02 -0.66 -18.86
N GLY A 97 6.30 -1.68 -19.31
CA GLY A 97 6.51 -2.28 -20.62
C GLY A 97 6.04 -1.32 -21.72
N ILE A 98 6.82 -1.19 -22.79
CA ILE A 98 6.35 -0.60 -24.05
C ILE A 98 5.18 -1.48 -24.52
N ARG A 99 3.98 -0.92 -24.62
CA ARG A 99 2.89 -1.54 -25.38
C ARG A 99 3.28 -1.42 -26.85
N ALA A 100 3.70 -2.53 -27.47
CA ALA A 100 3.68 -2.68 -28.91
C ALA A 100 2.23 -2.76 -29.40
#